data_AF-A0A0H4WRV0-F1
#
_entry.id   AF-A0A0H4WRV0-F1
#
_cell.length_a   1.000
_cell.length_b   1.000
_cell.length_c   1.000
_cell.angle_alpha   90.00
_cell.angle_beta   90.00
_cell.angle_gamma   90.00
#
_symmetry.space_group_name_H-M   'P 1'
#
loop_
_entity.id
_entity.type
_entity.pdbx_description
1 polymer ?
#
loop_
_entity_poly.entity_id
_entity_poly.type
_entity_poly.pdbx_seq_one_letter_code
_entity_poly.pdbx_strand_id
1 'polypeptide(L)'
;MGWNLDADLRAFYLHCDGAALFEPVPDADYRILPLAELRRARVAIFGRDEDAYGSPSLYALVDMQDTNYVVIDVASKASRYPLFDAFHETFPQADQIAPSFEDFLARALKSGGRSFWLGA
;
A
#
# COMPACT_ATOMS: atom_id res chain seq x y z
N MET A 1 -10.69 -0.50 12.39
CA MET A 1 -9.23 -0.24 12.40
C MET A 1 -8.89 0.60 13.62
N GLY A 2 -7.82 0.30 14.35
CA GLY A 2 -7.44 0.97 15.61
C GLY A 2 -6.44 2.12 15.43
N TRP A 3 -6.40 2.73 14.24
CA TRP A 3 -5.46 3.80 13.85
C TRP A 3 -6.21 4.84 12.98
N ASN A 4 -5.63 6.04 12.84
CA ASN A 4 -6.27 7.15 12.14
C ASN A 4 -5.70 7.33 10.74
N LEU A 5 -6.53 7.65 9.75
CA LEU A 5 -6.03 8.10 8.44
C LEU A 5 -5.27 9.42 8.62
N ASP A 6 -4.08 9.52 8.00
CA ASP A 6 -3.42 10.81 7.83
C ASP A 6 -4.22 11.70 6.86
N ALA A 7 -3.81 12.96 6.68
CA ALA A 7 -4.62 13.87 5.89
C ALA A 7 -4.68 13.51 4.39
N ASP A 8 -3.68 12.82 3.84
CA ASP A 8 -3.66 12.45 2.41
C ASP A 8 -4.62 11.28 2.18
N LEU A 9 -4.52 10.24 3.00
CA LEU A 9 -5.45 9.11 2.95
C LEU A 9 -6.88 9.56 3.24
N ARG A 10 -7.07 10.43 4.25
CA ARG A 10 -8.41 10.96 4.55
C ARG A 10 -8.97 11.75 3.38
N ALA A 11 -8.17 12.59 2.72
CA ALA A 11 -8.62 13.32 1.55
C ALA A 11 -9.02 12.37 0.42
N PHE A 12 -8.21 11.35 0.12
CA PHE A 12 -8.53 10.35 -0.89
C PHE A 12 -9.82 9.59 -0.59
N TYR A 13 -9.94 9.02 0.62
CA TYR A 13 -11.10 8.20 1.00
C TYR A 13 -12.40 9.00 1.18
N LEU A 14 -12.32 10.32 1.35
CA LEU A 14 -13.50 11.19 1.29
C LEU A 14 -14.03 11.40 -0.13
N HIS A 15 -13.19 11.22 -1.16
CA HIS A 15 -13.57 11.35 -2.57
C HIS A 15 -13.93 10.01 -3.21
N CYS A 16 -13.24 8.93 -2.85
CA CYS A 16 -13.46 7.58 -3.37
C CYS A 16 -13.01 6.50 -2.39
N ASP A 17 -13.76 5.40 -2.27
CA ASP A 17 -13.43 4.28 -1.38
C ASP A 17 -12.62 3.18 -2.11
N GLY A 18 -11.36 3.50 -2.42
CA GLY A 18 -10.48 2.68 -3.25
C GLY A 18 -10.53 3.08 -4.73
N ALA A 19 -9.60 2.52 -5.51
CA ALA A 19 -9.49 2.78 -6.95
C ALA A 19 -8.68 1.69 -7.66
N ALA A 20 -8.94 1.51 -8.96
CA ALA A 20 -8.07 0.77 -9.86
C ALA A 20 -7.41 1.79 -10.80
N LEU A 21 -6.08 1.75 -10.92
CA LEU A 21 -5.35 2.61 -11.86
C LEU A 21 -5.02 1.84 -13.14
N PHE A 22 -5.11 2.54 -14.27
CA PHE A 22 -4.78 2.09 -15.63
C PHE A 22 -5.71 1.03 -16.24
N GLU A 23 -5.95 -0.08 -15.54
CA GLU A 23 -6.81 -1.18 -15.98
C GLU A 23 -7.85 -1.55 -14.90
N PRO A 24 -8.99 -2.16 -15.25
CA PRO A 24 -9.96 -2.63 -14.27
C PRO A 24 -9.44 -3.89 -13.54
N VAL A 25 -9.93 -4.12 -12.32
CA VAL A 25 -9.71 -5.38 -11.59
C VAL A 25 -10.27 -6.55 -12.42
N PRO A 26 -9.53 -7.68 -12.57
CA PRO A 26 -8.34 -8.08 -11.83
C PRO A 26 -6.98 -7.67 -12.44
N ASP A 27 -6.96 -6.99 -13.58
CA ASP A 27 -5.73 -6.71 -14.33
C ASP A 27 -5.11 -5.33 -13.99
N ALA A 28 -5.57 -4.70 -12.91
CA ALA A 28 -5.12 -3.38 -12.50
C ALA A 28 -3.65 -3.37 -12.06
N ASP A 29 -2.83 -2.48 -12.63
CA ASP A 29 -1.43 -2.31 -12.19
C ASP A 29 -1.33 -1.84 -10.74
N TYR A 30 -2.31 -1.06 -10.29
CA TYR A 30 -2.44 -0.61 -8.91
C TYR A 30 -3.89 -0.69 -8.48
N ARG A 31 -4.22 -1.62 -7.57
CA ARG A 31 -5.52 -1.67 -6.90
C ARG A 31 -5.40 -1.04 -5.51
N ILE A 32 -5.75 0.23 -5.38
CA ILE A 32 -5.88 0.91 -4.08
C ILE A 32 -7.11 0.32 -3.38
N LEU A 33 -6.88 -0.33 -2.23
CA LEU A 33 -7.91 -1.09 -1.53
C LEU A 33 -8.98 -0.17 -0.93
N PRO A 34 -10.26 -0.58 -0.89
CA PRO A 34 -11.27 0.09 -0.09
C PRO A 34 -10.92 0.07 1.40
N LEU A 35 -11.43 1.03 2.18
CA LEU A 35 -11.20 1.09 3.62
C LEU A 35 -11.59 -0.21 4.32
N ALA A 36 -12.66 -0.86 3.88
CA ALA A 36 -13.13 -2.12 4.44
C ALA A 36 -12.16 -3.30 4.21
N GLU A 37 -11.27 -3.21 3.22
CA GLU A 37 -10.30 -4.26 2.87
C GLU A 37 -8.92 -4.05 3.47
N LEU A 38 -8.61 -2.84 3.98
CA LEU A 38 -7.36 -2.54 4.67
C LEU A 38 -7.16 -3.48 5.86
N ARG A 39 -6.07 -4.23 5.81
CA ARG A 39 -5.71 -5.21 6.84
C ARG A 39 -4.19 -5.24 7.02
N ARG A 40 -3.74 -5.88 8.11
CA ARG A 40 -2.31 -6.06 8.36
C ARG A 40 -1.64 -6.76 7.17
N ALA A 41 -0.49 -6.25 6.74
CA ALA A 41 0.24 -6.73 5.58
C ALA A 41 0.53 -8.24 5.67
N ARG A 42 0.94 -8.73 6.84
CA ARG A 42 1.15 -10.16 7.11
C ARG A 42 -0.06 -11.05 6.81
N VAL A 43 -1.28 -10.54 7.05
CA VAL A 43 -2.52 -11.26 6.74
C VAL A 43 -2.82 -11.20 5.24
N ALA A 44 -2.59 -10.06 4.60
CA ALA A 44 -2.80 -9.91 3.16
C ALA A 44 -1.83 -10.78 2.33
N ILE A 45 -0.55 -10.83 2.72
CA ILE A 45 0.51 -11.52 1.99
C ILE A 45 0.51 -13.03 2.29
N PHE A 46 0.39 -13.43 3.55
CA PHE A 46 0.58 -14.83 3.96
C PHE A 46 -0.68 -15.51 4.52
N GLY A 47 -1.79 -14.78 4.70
CA GLY A 47 -2.98 -15.30 5.38
C GLY A 47 -2.75 -15.58 6.87
N ARG A 48 -1.68 -15.03 7.47
CA ARG A 48 -1.20 -15.34 8.82
C ARG A 48 -0.99 -14.06 9.63
N ASP A 49 -1.37 -14.07 10.91
CA ASP A 49 -1.28 -12.89 11.80
C ASP A 49 -0.26 -13.11 12.94
N GLU A 50 0.89 -13.72 12.63
CA GLU A 50 2.00 -13.88 13.58
C GLU A 50 3.15 -12.91 13.30
N ASP A 51 3.87 -12.49 14.35
CA ASP A 51 4.96 -11.51 14.24
C ASP A 51 6.12 -11.96 13.35
N ALA A 52 6.28 -13.28 13.15
CA ALA A 52 7.25 -13.85 12.21
C ALA A 52 7.00 -13.43 10.75
N TYR A 53 5.79 -12.99 10.42
CA TYR A 53 5.37 -12.58 9.08
C TYR A 53 5.35 -11.06 8.88
N GLY A 54 5.83 -10.29 9.86
CA GLY A 54 5.98 -8.83 9.75
C GLY A 54 5.32 -8.05 10.90
N SER A 55 5.65 -6.76 10.95
CA SER A 55 5.18 -5.85 12.01
C SER A 55 3.64 -5.74 12.01
N PRO A 56 2.99 -5.70 13.19
CA PRO A 56 1.55 -5.44 13.30
C PRO A 56 1.15 -4.02 12.88
N SER A 57 2.11 -3.12 12.68
CA SER A 57 1.89 -1.74 12.23
C SER A 57 1.83 -1.60 10.70
N LEU A 58 2.26 -2.61 9.94
CA LEU A 58 2.21 -2.58 8.49
C LEU A 58 0.82 -2.98 7.99
N TYR A 59 0.18 -2.12 7.22
CA TYR A 59 -1.12 -2.37 6.60
C TYR A 59 -1.02 -2.34 5.07
N ALA A 60 -1.63 -3.32 4.41
CA ALA A 60 -1.75 -3.34 2.96
C ALA A 60 -2.68 -2.20 2.52
N LEU A 61 -2.19 -1.36 1.62
CA LEU A 61 -2.91 -0.21 1.07
C LEU A 61 -3.18 -0.38 -0.43
N VAL A 62 -2.20 -0.89 -1.17
CA VAL A 62 -2.32 -1.17 -2.61
C VAL A 62 -2.00 -2.63 -2.85
N ASP A 63 -2.86 -3.31 -3.59
CA ASP A 63 -2.67 -4.65 -4.10
C ASP A 63 -2.16 -4.54 -5.54
N MET A 64 -0.99 -5.12 -5.81
CA MET A 64 -0.32 -5.07 -7.12
C MET A 64 -0.82 -6.18 -8.07
N GLN A 65 -1.85 -6.95 -7.67
CA GLN A 65 -2.49 -8.03 -8.43
C GLN A 65 -1.57 -9.20 -8.82
N ASP A 66 -0.36 -9.24 -8.29
CA ASP A 66 0.66 -10.27 -8.53
C ASP A 66 1.14 -10.92 -7.21
N THR A 67 0.30 -10.85 -6.17
CA THR A 67 0.59 -11.23 -4.77
C THR A 67 1.50 -10.27 -3.99
N ASN A 68 1.99 -9.19 -4.62
CA ASN A 68 2.72 -8.12 -3.94
C ASN A 68 1.78 -6.99 -3.51
N TYR A 69 2.25 -6.22 -2.53
CA TYR A 69 1.49 -5.10 -1.99
C TYR A 69 2.38 -3.89 -1.78
N VAL A 70 1.77 -2.71 -1.83
CA VAL A 70 2.34 -1.51 -1.21
C VAL A 70 1.69 -1.33 0.16
N VAL A 71 2.53 -1.18 1.18
CA VAL A 71 2.10 -1.14 2.58
C VAL A 71 2.43 0.21 3.21
N ILE A 72 1.63 0.61 4.21
CA ILE A 72 1.90 1.78 5.06
C ILE A 72 2.30 1.34 6.47
N ASP A 73 3.20 2.09 7.10
CA ASP A 73 3.50 1.93 8.53
C ASP A 73 2.69 2.91 9.39
N VAL A 74 1.63 2.40 10.02
CA VAL A 74 0.70 3.24 10.81
C VAL A 74 1.24 3.61 12.19
N ALA A 75 2.38 3.03 12.60
CA ALA A 75 3.11 3.41 13.82
C ALA A 75 4.14 4.53 13.59
N SER A 76 4.36 4.93 12.33
CA SER A 76 5.26 6.04 12.00
C SER A 76 4.84 7.33 12.71
N LYS A 77 5.85 8.09 13.17
CA LYS A 77 5.68 9.42 13.79
C LYS A 77 5.75 10.57 12.78
N ALA A 78 5.91 10.25 11.49
CA ALA A 78 5.87 11.25 10.43
C ALA A 78 4.47 11.87 10.31
N SER A 79 4.38 13.05 9.69
CA SER A 79 3.10 13.72 9.45
C SER A 79 2.22 13.00 8.41
N ARG A 80 2.81 12.08 7.65
CA ARG A 80 2.20 11.19 6.66
C ARG A 80 2.80 9.80 6.79
N TYR A 81 2.02 8.78 6.49
CA TYR A 81 2.51 7.42 6.51
C TYR A 81 3.42 7.15 5.30
N PRO A 82 4.67 6.70 5.51
CA PRO A 82 5.53 6.25 4.42
C PRO A 82 4.98 4.95 3.81
N LEU A 83 5.20 4.78 2.51
CA LEU A 83 4.81 3.59 1.75
C LEU A 83 6.05 2.76 1.41
N PHE A 84 5.89 1.44 1.50
CA PHE A 84 6.94 0.46 1.26
C PHE A 84 6.51 -0.57 0.23
N ASP A 85 7.45 -1.03 -0.58
CA ASP A 85 7.25 -2.18 -1.46
C ASP A 85 7.33 -3.47 -0.64
N ALA A 86 6.20 -4.15 -0.48
CA ALA A 86 6.11 -5.42 0.22
C ALA A 86 6.10 -6.57 -0.79
N PHE A 87 7.29 -6.81 -1.36
CA PHE A 87 7.55 -7.96 -2.23
C PHE A 87 7.44 -9.27 -1.44
N HIS A 88 6.55 -10.17 -1.85
CA HIS A 88 6.13 -11.32 -1.04
C HIS A 88 7.28 -12.29 -0.71
N GLU A 89 8.32 -12.37 -1.55
CA GLU A 89 9.46 -13.27 -1.33
C GLU A 89 10.44 -12.74 -0.26
N THR A 90 10.54 -11.43 -0.11
CA THR A 90 11.47 -10.78 0.83
C THR A 90 10.77 -10.19 2.04
N PHE A 91 9.44 -10.10 2.04
CA PHE A 91 8.70 -9.60 3.20
C PHE A 91 8.97 -10.48 4.43
N PRO A 92 9.27 -9.90 5.62
CA PRO A 92 8.98 -8.53 6.05
C PRO A 92 10.05 -7.46 5.78
N GLN A 93 11.15 -7.79 5.08
CA GLN A 93 12.07 -6.78 4.58
C GLN A 93 11.42 -6.02 3.43
N ALA A 94 11.18 -4.73 3.61
CA ALA A 94 10.48 -3.87 2.67
C ALA A 94 11.19 -2.51 2.56
N ASP A 95 11.43 -2.05 1.33
CA ASP A 95 12.08 -0.78 1.07
C ASP A 95 11.04 0.35 0.94
N GLN A 96 11.36 1.52 1.50
CA GLN A 96 10.49 2.68 1.37
C GLN A 96 10.53 3.20 -0.07
N ILE A 97 9.36 3.29 -0.72
CA ILE A 97 9.23 3.75 -2.11
C ILE A 97 8.65 5.16 -2.23
N ALA A 98 7.90 5.61 -1.23
CA ALA A 98 7.34 6.95 -1.16
C ALA A 98 7.22 7.44 0.30
N PRO A 99 7.42 8.74 0.59
CA PRO A 99 7.25 9.31 1.92
C PRO A 99 5.78 9.59 2.30
N SER A 100 4.86 9.58 1.32
CA SER A 100 3.42 9.79 1.56
C SER A 100 2.58 9.19 0.43
N PHE A 101 1.27 9.05 0.68
CA PHE A 101 0.33 8.56 -0.33
C PHE A 101 0.20 9.51 -1.53
N GLU A 102 0.24 10.82 -1.31
CA GLU A 102 0.23 11.81 -2.39
C GLU A 102 1.45 11.64 -3.33
N ASP A 103 2.66 11.51 -2.78
CA ASP A 103 3.87 11.30 -3.58
C ASP A 103 3.83 9.96 -4.33
N PHE A 104 3.36 8.89 -3.67
CA PHE A 104 3.14 7.60 -4.32
C PHE A 104 2.19 7.71 -5.51
N LEU A 105 1.00 8.28 -5.29
CA LEU A 105 -0.02 8.38 -6.33
C LEU A 105 0.47 9.22 -7.51
N ALA A 106 1.15 10.33 -7.26
CA ALA A 106 1.73 11.17 -8.31
C ALA A 106 2.77 10.41 -9.15
N ARG A 107 3.64 9.60 -8.51
CA ARG A 107 4.64 8.79 -9.21
C ARG A 107 4.02 7.62 -9.97
N ALA A 108 3.05 6.93 -9.38
CA ALA A 108 2.29 5.86 -10.02
C ALA A 108 1.57 6.37 -11.27
N LEU A 109 0.86 7.49 -11.18
CA LEU A 109 0.19 8.09 -12.35
C LEU A 109 1.19 8.48 -13.46
N LYS A 110 2.36 9.00 -13.08
CA LYS A 110 3.42 9.36 -14.02
C LYS A 110 4.11 8.15 -14.68
N SER A 111 4.08 6.98 -14.05
CA SER A 111 4.80 5.80 -14.53
C SER A 111 4.12 5.14 -15.74
N GLY A 112 2.80 5.33 -15.88
CA GLY A 112 1.98 4.71 -16.92
C GLY A 112 1.82 3.21 -16.70
N GLY A 113 1.48 2.78 -15.48
CA GLY A 113 1.25 1.38 -15.11
C GLY A 113 2.48 0.63 -14.59
N ARG A 114 3.69 1.14 -14.80
CA ARG A 114 4.93 0.48 -14.36
C ARG A 114 5.21 0.73 -12.88
N SER A 115 5.70 -0.29 -12.15
CA SER A 115 6.27 -0.13 -10.81
C SER A 115 7.44 0.86 -10.80
N PHE A 116 7.16 2.12 -10.44
CA PHE A 116 8.09 3.23 -10.66
C PHE A 116 9.39 3.14 -9.85
N TRP A 117 9.41 2.35 -8.77
CA TRP A 117 10.55 2.16 -7.88
C TRP A 117 11.52 1.09 -8.39
N LEU A 118 11.11 0.25 -9.35
CA LEU A 118 11.99 -0.78 -9.92
C LEU A 118 12.95 -0.24 -10.99
N GLY A 119 12.88 1.05 -11.31
CA GLY A 119 13.80 1.71 -12.23
C GLY A 119 13.59 1.29 -13.68
N ALA A 120 13.75 2.27 -14.58
CA ALA A 120 13.52 2.17 -16.02
C ALA A 120 14.63 1.41 -16.76
#